data_AF-A0A537I7A0-F1
#
_entry.id   AF-A0A537I7A0-F1
#
_cell.length_a   1.000
_cell.length_b   1.000
_cell.length_c   1.000
_cell.angle_alpha   90.00
_cell.angle_beta   90.00
_cell.angle_gamma   90.00
#
_symmetry.space_group_name_H-M   'P 1'
#
loop_
_entity.id
_entity.type
_entity.pdbx_description
1 polymer ?
#
loop_
_entity_poly.entity_id
_entity_poly.type
_entity_poly.pdbx_seq_one_letter_code
_entity_poly.pdbx_strand_id
1 'polypeptide(L)'
;MNTNYLYLLIFAALIGETDIEVNLSSIVPAYNEYVTILLGIAGTKAILIAMFYQHLRYEPKSLSAWVIIGLVIASLLMGLSFVQLHVGH
;
A
#
# COMPACT_ATOMS: atom_id res chain seq x y z
N MET A 1 25.76 8.24 -0.46
CA MET A 1 24.68 8.36 0.56
C MET A 1 24.61 7.01 1.27
N ASN A 2 24.82 6.96 2.60
CA ASN A 2 24.87 5.70 3.33
C ASN A 2 23.50 5.01 3.28
N THR A 3 23.46 3.71 3.03
CA THR A 3 22.22 2.95 2.83
C THR A 3 21.25 3.11 4.01
N ASN A 4 21.77 3.16 5.24
CA ASN A 4 21.00 3.41 6.47
C ASN A 4 20.25 4.76 6.48
N TYR A 5 20.85 5.82 5.92
CA TYR A 5 20.18 7.13 5.84
C TYR A 5 19.02 7.11 4.86
N LEU A 6 19.14 6.32 3.78
CA LEU A 6 18.06 6.15 2.81
C LEU A 6 16.86 5.45 3.45
N TYR A 7 17.10 4.39 4.23
CA TYR A 7 16.04 3.73 5.01
C TYR A 7 15.32 4.67 5.97
N LEU A 8 16.07 5.47 6.75
CA LEU A 8 15.47 6.42 7.67
C LEU A 8 14.66 7.52 6.98
N LEU A 9 15.07 7.95 5.78
CA LEU A 9 14.33 8.93 5.00
C LEU A 9 12.99 8.35 4.52
N ILE A 10 12.99 7.10 4.03
CA ILE A 10 11.76 6.43 3.61
C ILE A 10 10.87 6.13 4.81
N PHE A 11 11.45 5.78 5.96
CA PHE A 11 10.69 5.67 7.21
C PHE A 11 9.94 6.96 7.53
N ALA A 12 10.63 8.10 7.47
CA ALA A 12 10.02 9.40 7.72
C ALA A 12 8.93 9.74 6.71
N ALA A 13 9.11 9.38 5.43
CA ALA A 13 8.08 9.52 4.41
C ALA A 13 6.82 8.70 4.73
N LEU A 14 6.97 7.43 5.13
CA LEU A 14 5.86 6.55 5.52
C LEU A 14 5.09 7.10 6.74
N ILE A 15 5.81 7.69 7.70
CA ILE A 15 5.19 8.36 8.85
C ILE A 15 4.39 9.58 8.38
N GLY A 16 4.99 10.43 7.53
CA GLY A 16 4.31 11.61 6.98
C GLY A 16 3.05 11.26 6.19
N GLU A 17 3.10 10.21 5.37
CA GLU A 17 1.92 9.69 4.67
C GLU A 17 0.81 9.28 5.63
N THR A 18 1.16 8.63 6.75
CA THR A 18 0.18 8.20 7.77
C THR A 18 -0.46 9.38 8.49
N ASP A 19 0.33 10.41 8.79
CA ASP A 19 -0.18 11.64 9.41
C ASP A 19 -1.19 12.36 8.50
N ILE A 20 -0.88 12.43 7.20
CA ILE A 20 -1.81 12.95 6.19
C ILE A 20 -3.09 12.11 6.16
N GLU A 21 -2.97 10.78 6.17
CA GLU A 21 -4.10 9.84 6.16
C GLU A 21 -5.06 10.07 7.32
N VAL A 22 -4.55 10.22 8.54
CA VAL A 22 -5.35 10.44 9.76
C VAL A 22 -6.08 11.78 9.71
N ASN A 23 -5.41 12.82 9.19
CA ASN A 23 -5.96 14.18 9.12
C ASN A 23 -6.78 14.44 7.85
N LEU A 24 -6.78 13.52 6.87
CA LEU A 24 -7.42 13.69 5.58
C LEU A 24 -8.92 13.94 5.70
N SER A 25 -9.56 13.33 6.70
CA SER A 25 -11.00 13.48 7.01
C SER A 25 -11.39 14.92 7.37
N SER A 26 -10.44 15.71 7.85
CA SER A 26 -10.65 17.13 8.18
C SER A 26 -10.45 18.06 6.98
N ILE A 27 -9.86 17.56 5.89
CA ILE A 27 -9.46 18.36 4.72
C ILE A 27 -10.37 18.09 3.52
N VAL A 28 -10.79 16.84 3.31
CA VAL A 28 -11.59 16.43 2.15
C VAL A 28 -12.98 15.96 2.60
N PRO A 29 -14.02 16.80 2.45
CA PRO A 29 -15.39 16.44 2.86
C PRO A 29 -16.10 15.54 1.85
N ALA A 30 -15.64 15.52 0.59
CA ALA A 30 -16.24 14.71 -0.47
C ALA A 30 -15.78 13.25 -0.36
N TYR A 31 -16.71 12.33 -0.08
CA TYR A 31 -16.44 10.90 0.13
C TYR A 31 -15.69 10.24 -1.04
N ASN A 32 -16.07 10.53 -2.29
CA ASN A 32 -15.44 9.91 -3.45
C ASN A 32 -13.97 10.35 -3.64
N GLU A 33 -13.70 11.64 -3.42
CA GLU A 33 -12.33 12.18 -3.49
C GLU A 33 -11.48 11.65 -2.33
N TYR A 34 -12.06 11.59 -1.13
CA TYR A 34 -11.43 11.04 0.07
C TYR A 34 -10.96 9.59 -0.16
N VAL A 35 -11.84 8.70 -0.65
CA VAL A 35 -11.50 7.30 -0.92
C VAL A 35 -10.42 7.18 -1.99
N THR A 36 -10.49 7.99 -3.04
CA THR A 36 -9.49 7.96 -4.13
C THR A 36 -8.10 8.36 -3.65
N ILE A 37 -8.02 9.40 -2.81
CA ILE A 37 -6.76 9.88 -2.24
C ILE A 37 -6.17 8.84 -1.28
N LEU A 38 -6.99 8.26 -0.40
CA LEU A 38 -6.55 7.18 0.49
C LEU A 38 -5.99 5.99 -0.28
N LEU A 39 -6.65 5.58 -1.38
CA LEU A 39 -6.19 4.48 -2.20
C LEU A 39 -4.81 4.79 -2.84
N GLY A 40 -4.60 6.02 -3.27
CA GLY A 40 -3.31 6.49 -3.80
C GLY A 40 -2.20 6.48 -2.74
N ILE A 41 -2.49 6.94 -1.52
CA ILE A 41 -1.55 6.91 -0.38
C ILE A 41 -1.20 5.46 -0.04
N ALA A 42 -2.18 4.58 0.11
CA ALA A 42 -1.98 3.17 0.39
C ALA A 42 -1.11 2.47 -0.68
N GLY A 43 -1.33 2.79 -1.96
CA GLY A 43 -0.53 2.28 -3.08
C GLY A 43 0.93 2.73 -3.02
N THR A 44 1.17 4.01 -2.72
CA THR A 44 2.52 4.59 -2.60
C THR A 44 3.29 3.93 -1.44
N LYS A 45 2.62 3.76 -0.30
CA LYS A 45 3.13 3.06 0.88
C LYS A 45 3.55 1.62 0.56
N ALA A 46 2.70 0.88 -0.14
CA ALA A 46 2.98 -0.49 -0.55
C ALA A 46 4.23 -0.58 -1.44
N ILE A 47 4.40 0.35 -2.38
CA ILE A 47 5.58 0.41 -3.26
C ILE A 47 6.85 0.70 -2.46
N LEU A 48 6.82 1.70 -1.57
CA LEU A 48 7.96 2.06 -0.73
C LEU A 48 8.38 0.89 0.18
N ILE A 49 7.41 0.20 0.77
CA ILE A 49 7.66 -0.98 1.60
C ILE A 49 8.25 -2.11 0.76
N ALA A 50 7.68 -2.40 -0.42
CA ALA A 50 8.15 -3.47 -1.29
C ALA A 50 9.56 -3.23 -1.83
N MET A 51 9.89 -1.99 -2.21
CA MET A 51 11.19 -1.65 -2.77
C MET A 51 12.30 -1.57 -1.73
N PHE A 52 12.00 -1.13 -0.51
CA PHE A 52 13.01 -0.83 0.49
C PHE A 52 12.96 -1.77 1.69
N TYR A 53 11.80 -1.97 2.30
CA TYR A 53 11.68 -2.70 3.57
C TYR A 53 11.49 -4.21 3.45
N GLN A 54 10.89 -4.68 2.37
CA GLN A 54 10.88 -6.12 2.09
C GLN A 54 12.29 -6.55 1.66
N HIS A 55 12.73 -7.72 2.13
CA HIS A 55 14.00 -8.34 1.73
C HIS A 55 14.08 -8.75 0.24
N LEU A 56 13.07 -8.39 -0.57
CA LEU A 56 13.00 -8.60 -2.01
C LEU A 56 14.18 -8.02 -2.79
N ARG A 57 14.88 -7.02 -2.22
CA ARG A 57 16.10 -6.47 -2.81
C ARG A 57 17.30 -7.44 -2.75
N TYR A 58 17.30 -8.38 -1.81
CA TYR A 58 18.41 -9.29 -1.53
C TYR A 58 18.09 -10.77 -1.79
N GLU A 59 16.86 -11.10 -2.21
CA GLU A 59 16.41 -12.47 -2.50
C GLU A 59 16.36 -12.76 -4.02
N PRO A 60 16.44 -14.05 -4.43
CA PRO A 60 16.32 -14.44 -5.84
C PRO A 60 14.97 -13.98 -6.41
N LYS A 61 14.97 -13.53 -7.68
CA LYS A 61 13.79 -13.00 -8.40
C LYS A 61 12.53 -13.87 -8.30
N SER A 62 12.68 -15.18 -8.04
CA SER A 62 11.57 -16.12 -7.80
C SER A 62 10.75 -15.79 -6.56
N LEU A 63 11.35 -15.34 -5.46
CA LEU A 63 10.63 -15.02 -4.21
C LEU A 63 9.88 -13.67 -4.31
N SER A 64 10.43 -12.72 -5.07
CA SER A 64 9.71 -11.50 -5.44
C SER A 64 8.48 -11.76 -6.30
N ALA A 65 8.53 -12.75 -7.20
CA ALA A 65 7.36 -13.15 -7.98
C ALA A 65 6.25 -13.73 -7.09
N TRP A 66 6.60 -14.43 -6.01
CA TRP A 66 5.64 -14.96 -5.03
C TRP A 66 4.84 -13.86 -4.33
N VAL A 67 5.47 -12.74 -3.97
CA VAL A 67 4.75 -11.60 -3.37
C VAL A 67 3.74 -11.00 -4.35
N ILE A 68 4.10 -10.86 -5.62
CA ILE A 68 3.18 -10.36 -6.66
C ILE A 68 2.02 -11.33 -6.87
N ILE A 69 2.30 -12.63 -6.94
CA ILE A 69 1.26 -13.67 -7.07
C ILE A 69 0.30 -13.63 -5.88
N GLY A 70 0.84 -13.53 -4.66
CA GLY A 70 0.03 -13.38 -3.44
C GLY A 70 -0.86 -12.14 -3.49
N LEU A 71 -0.33 -11.01 -3.99
CA LEU A 71 -1.08 -9.77 -4.13
C LEU A 71 -2.20 -9.87 -5.19
N VAL A 72 -1.96 -10.56 -6.29
CA VAL A 72 -2.98 -10.84 -7.33
C VAL A 72 -4.08 -11.76 -6.77
N ILE A 73 -3.72 -12.83 -6.05
CA ILE A 73 -4.70 -13.73 -5.44
C ILE A 73 -5.52 -13.00 -4.38
N ALA A 74 -4.87 -12.22 -3.51
CA ALA A 74 -5.57 -11.47 -2.46
C ALA A 74 -6.55 -10.44 -3.05
N SER A 75 -6.15 -9.71 -4.09
CA SER A 75 -7.03 -8.74 -4.77
C SER A 75 -8.21 -9.41 -5.48
N LEU A 76 -7.98 -10.54 -6.15
CA LEU A 76 -9.06 -11.34 -6.76
C LEU A 76 -10.03 -11.86 -5.70
N LEU A 77 -9.53 -12.45 -4.61
CA LEU A 77 -10.35 -13.03 -3.56
C LEU A 77 -11.18 -11.96 -2.84
N MET A 78 -10.57 -10.80 -2.58
CA MET A 78 -11.25 -9.66 -1.99
C MET A 78 -12.34 -9.13 -2.93
N GLY A 79 -12.04 -8.94 -4.22
CA GLY A 79 -13.02 -8.52 -5.22
C GLY A 79 -14.21 -9.48 -5.33
N LEU A 80 -13.95 -10.79 -5.39
CA LEU A 80 -15.00 -11.82 -5.43
C LEU A 80 -15.85 -11.82 -4.16
N SER A 81 -15.24 -11.66 -2.99
CA SER A 81 -15.94 -11.60 -1.70
C SER A 81 -16.91 -10.40 -1.64
N PHE A 82 -16.49 -9.24 -2.14
CA PHE A 82 -17.36 -8.06 -2.22
C PHE A 82 -18.53 -8.25 -3.20
N VAL A 83 -18.29 -8.87 -4.36
CA VAL A 83 -19.35 -9.17 -5.33
C VAL A 83 -20.37 -10.16 -4.73
N GLN A 84 -19.89 -11.20 -4.03
CA GLN A 84 -20.78 -12.18 -3.39
C GLN A 84 -21.60 -11.56 -2.25
N LEU A 85 -21.01 -10.69 -1.43
CA LEU A 85 -21.73 -9.96 -0.38
C LEU A 85 -22.77 -8.99 -0.94
N HIS A 86 -22.52 -8.37 -2.10
CA HIS A 86 -23.47 -7.47 -2.74
C HIS A 86 -24.64 -8.21 -3.44
N VAL A 87 -24.39 -9.38 -4.02
CA VAL A 87 -25.41 -10.20 -4.70
C VAL A 87 -26.25 -11.03 -3.72
N GLY A 88 -25.73 -11.31 -2.52
CA GLY A 88 -26.43 -12.05 -1.47
C GLY A 88 -27.45 -11.25 -0.66
N HIS A 89 -27.66 -9.97 -0.99
CA HIS A 89 -28.62 -9.06 -0.34
C HIS A 89 -29.78 -8.70 -1.27
#